data_AF-A0A1I6BT99-F1
#
_entry.id   AF-A0A1I6BT99-F1
#
_cell.length_a   1.000
_cell.length_b   1.000
_cell.length_c   1.000
_cell.angle_alpha   90.00
_cell.angle_beta   90.00
_cell.angle_gamma   90.00
#
_symmetry.space_group_name_H-M   'P 1'
#
loop_
_entity.id
_entity.type
_entity.pdbx_description
1 polymer ?
#
loop_
_entity_poly.entity_id
_entity_poly.type
_entity_poly.pdbx_seq_one_letter_code
_entity_poly.pdbx_strand_id
1 'polypeptide(L)'
;MPKIQLAAQGAAHGPGHDPRTDHLRPVIDFLLAQGNRPSHWWHESGFWFDQGGELHFTFTDPIDAAELREHFDFPPSIRLSDDGVIKDGPNHFDIYYDRPAKPFSFEGPQTDS
;
A
#
# COMPACT_ATOMS: atom_id res chain seq x y z
N MET A 1 -8.99 20.52 -7.82
CA MET A 1 -9.83 20.13 -6.66
C MET A 1 -9.00 20.31 -5.40
N PRO A 2 -9.58 20.66 -4.24
CA PRO A 2 -8.84 20.60 -2.98
C PRO A 2 -8.45 19.15 -2.68
N LYS A 3 -7.22 18.93 -2.20
CA LYS A 3 -6.74 17.60 -1.81
C LYS A 3 -7.45 17.12 -0.55
N ILE A 4 -7.65 15.81 -0.45
CA ILE A 4 -8.16 15.17 0.76
C ILE A 4 -7.01 15.10 1.77
N GLN A 5 -7.20 15.74 2.92
CA GLN A 5 -6.24 15.71 4.04
C GLN A 5 -6.30 14.35 4.72
N LEU A 6 -5.19 13.62 4.73
CA LEU A 6 -5.09 12.37 5.49
C LEU A 6 -4.70 12.68 6.94
N ALA A 7 -5.36 12.01 7.89
CA ALA A 7 -4.96 12.10 9.28
C ALA A 7 -3.62 11.36 9.49
N ALA A 8 -2.82 11.83 10.45
CA ALA A 8 -1.54 11.18 10.78
C ALA A 8 -1.72 9.83 11.48
N GLN A 9 -2.89 9.58 12.07
CA GLN A 9 -3.24 8.37 12.82
C GLN A 9 -4.74 8.13 12.71
N GLY A 10 -5.17 6.87 12.82
CA GLY A 10 -6.59 6.55 12.88
C GLY A 10 -7.18 6.97 14.22
N ALA A 11 -8.39 7.54 14.19
CA ALA A 11 -9.17 7.70 15.39
C ALA A 11 -9.72 6.33 15.80
N ALA A 12 -9.82 6.04 17.11
CA ALA A 12 -10.49 4.83 17.57
C ALA A 12 -11.97 4.87 17.16
N HIS A 13 -12.30 4.31 16.00
CA HIS A 13 -13.63 4.35 15.41
C HIS A 13 -14.37 3.04 15.68
N GLY A 14 -14.89 2.91 16.90
CA GLY A 14 -15.86 1.88 17.26
C GLY A 14 -15.38 0.43 17.08
N PRO A 15 -16.23 -0.56 17.40
CA PRO A 15 -15.91 -1.97 17.24
C PRO A 15 -15.85 -2.36 15.75
N GLY A 16 -14.73 -2.94 15.32
CA GLY A 16 -14.55 -3.52 13.98
C GLY A 16 -13.51 -2.83 13.09
N HIS A 17 -12.94 -1.71 13.53
CA HIS A 17 -11.91 -0.98 12.81
C HIS A 17 -10.56 -1.03 13.55
N ASP A 18 -9.48 -1.32 12.83
CA ASP A 18 -8.13 -1.23 13.38
C ASP A 18 -7.65 0.24 13.27
N PRO A 19 -7.49 0.96 14.40
CA PRO A 19 -7.08 2.36 14.38
C PRO A 19 -5.71 2.58 13.74
N ARG A 20 -4.90 1.53 13.56
CA ARG A 20 -3.66 1.59 12.79
C ARG A 20 -3.90 1.86 11.29
N THR A 21 -5.07 1.56 10.76
CA THR A 21 -5.36 1.58 9.32
C THR A 21 -6.40 2.62 8.89
N ASP A 22 -7.24 3.09 9.81
CA ASP A 22 -8.43 3.90 9.48
C ASP A 22 -8.10 5.18 8.70
N HIS A 23 -7.00 5.84 9.05
CA HIS A 23 -6.60 7.09 8.41
C HIS A 23 -6.07 6.92 6.98
N LEU A 24 -5.69 5.70 6.60
CA LEU A 24 -5.28 5.34 5.23
C LEU A 24 -6.41 4.65 4.44
N ARG A 25 -7.56 4.39 5.08
CA ARG A 25 -8.74 3.83 4.42
C ARG A 25 -9.20 4.66 3.20
N PRO A 26 -9.20 6.01 3.22
CA PRO A 26 -9.57 6.79 2.04
C PRO A 26 -8.69 6.50 0.81
N VAL A 27 -7.40 6.19 1.02
CA VAL A 27 -6.49 5.84 -0.07
C VAL A 27 -6.83 4.47 -0.64
N ILE A 28 -7.09 3.48 0.23
CA ILE A 28 -7.51 2.14 -0.17
C ILE A 28 -8.81 2.21 -0.98
N ASP A 29 -9.82 2.91 -0.45
CA ASP A 29 -11.13 3.04 -1.10
C ASP A 29 -11.02 3.78 -2.45
N PHE A 30 -10.16 4.79 -2.56
CA PHE A 30 -9.87 5.48 -3.82
C PHE A 30 -9.28 4.53 -4.87
N LEU A 31 -8.25 3.77 -4.51
CA LEU A 31 -7.61 2.82 -5.42
C LEU A 31 -8.59 1.71 -5.86
N LEU A 32 -9.42 1.21 -4.94
CA LEU A 32 -10.49 0.25 -5.25
C LEU A 32 -11.53 0.83 -6.22
N ALA A 33 -11.92 2.10 -6.03
CA ALA A 33 -12.88 2.77 -6.91
C ALA A 33 -12.35 2.99 -8.33
N GLN A 34 -11.02 3.09 -8.50
CA GLN A 34 -10.37 3.12 -9.81
C GLN A 34 -10.28 1.75 -10.49
N GLY A 35 -10.67 0.68 -9.80
CA GLY A 35 -10.64 -0.68 -10.31
C GLY A 35 -9.39 -1.48 -9.94
N ASN A 36 -8.49 -0.93 -9.12
CA ASN A 36 -7.39 -1.71 -8.56
C ASN A 36 -7.95 -2.84 -7.69
N ARG A 37 -7.27 -3.99 -7.70
CA ARG A 37 -7.73 -5.19 -6.99
C ARG A 37 -6.78 -5.57 -5.85
N PRO A 38 -7.29 -6.01 -4.69
CA PRO A 38 -6.44 -6.57 -3.66
C PRO A 38 -5.73 -7.83 -4.17
N SER A 39 -4.41 -7.91 -4.00
CA SER A 39 -3.63 -9.11 -4.38
C SER A 39 -4.05 -10.31 -3.53
N HIS A 40 -4.26 -10.08 -2.23
CA HIS A 40 -4.62 -11.10 -1.24
C HIS A 40 -6.15 -11.22 -1.07
N TRP A 41 -6.89 -11.39 -2.17
CA TRP A 41 -8.36 -11.47 -2.17
C TRP A 41 -8.92 -12.66 -1.36
N TRP A 42 -8.09 -13.65 -1.02
CA TRP A 42 -8.46 -14.77 -0.15
C TRP A 42 -8.46 -14.41 1.35
N HIS A 43 -7.96 -13.23 1.73
CA HIS A 43 -8.18 -12.65 3.05
C HIS A 43 -9.45 -11.79 3.00
N GLU A 44 -10.40 -12.03 3.90
CA GLU A 44 -11.73 -11.38 3.90
C GLU A 44 -11.66 -9.84 3.84
N SER A 45 -10.58 -9.26 4.35
CA SER A 45 -10.36 -7.82 4.41
C SER A 45 -9.24 -7.33 3.47
N GLY A 46 -8.49 -8.22 2.81
CA GLY A 46 -7.29 -7.90 2.02
C GLY A 46 -6.04 -7.55 2.84
N PHE A 47 -6.16 -7.49 4.16
CA PHE A 47 -5.06 -7.24 5.09
C PHE A 47 -4.39 -8.54 5.54
N TRP A 48 -3.08 -8.49 5.74
CA TRP A 48 -2.31 -9.61 6.26
C TRP A 48 -1.09 -9.12 7.06
N PHE A 49 -0.62 -9.95 7.99
CA PHE A 49 0.59 -9.67 8.79
C PHE A 49 1.76 -10.46 8.25
N ASP A 50 2.94 -9.83 8.18
CA ASP A 50 4.18 -10.56 7.96
C ASP A 50 4.72 -11.20 9.25
N GLN A 51 5.85 -11.91 9.13
CA GLN A 51 6.50 -12.56 10.27
C GLN A 51 7.10 -11.55 11.28
N GLY A 52 7.32 -10.29 10.87
CA GLY A 52 7.78 -9.20 11.72
C GLY A 52 6.65 -8.50 12.48
N GLY A 53 5.39 -8.85 12.20
CA GLY A 53 4.21 -8.20 12.79
C GLY A 53 3.82 -6.90 12.11
N GLU A 54 4.39 -6.59 10.94
CA GLU A 54 3.97 -5.46 10.11
C GLU A 54 2.70 -5.84 9.35
N LEU A 55 1.74 -4.91 9.33
CA LEU A 55 0.47 -5.06 8.64
C LEU A 55 0.62 -4.58 7.21
N HIS A 56 0.04 -5.30 6.27
CA HIS A 56 0.18 -5.03 4.84
C HIS A 56 -1.18 -5.04 4.15
N PHE A 57 -1.38 -4.11 3.22
CA PHE A 57 -2.44 -4.17 2.22
C PHE A 57 -1.81 -4.09 0.83
N THR A 58 -2.10 -5.09 -0.01
CA THR A 58 -1.42 -5.21 -1.31
C THR A 58 -2.40 -5.16 -2.46
N PHE A 59 -2.04 -4.45 -3.52
CA PHE A 59 -2.76 -4.43 -4.79
C PHE A 59 -2.10 -5.31 -5.84
N THR A 60 -2.86 -5.81 -6.82
CA THR A 60 -2.31 -6.55 -7.96
C THR A 60 -1.62 -5.63 -8.96
N ASP A 61 -2.20 -4.44 -9.18
CA ASP A 61 -1.76 -3.49 -10.19
C ASP A 61 -0.87 -2.40 -9.59
N PRO A 62 0.05 -1.81 -10.37
CA PRO A 62 0.89 -0.70 -9.91
C PRO A 62 0.08 0.50 -9.42
N ILE A 63 0.56 1.11 -8.34
CA ILE A 63 -0.05 2.31 -7.74
C ILE A 63 0.60 3.55 -8.35
N ASP A 64 -0.21 4.46 -8.91
CA ASP A 64 0.29 5.74 -9.42
C ASP A 64 0.51 6.74 -8.27
N ALA A 65 1.78 6.91 -7.87
CA ALA A 65 2.17 7.85 -6.83
C ALA A 65 1.90 9.32 -7.21
N ALA A 66 1.96 9.68 -8.49
CA ALA A 66 1.69 11.05 -8.92
C ALA A 66 0.20 11.37 -8.73
N GLU A 67 -0.68 10.45 -9.14
CA GLU A 67 -2.11 10.60 -8.95
C GLU A 67 -2.48 10.68 -7.47
N LEU A 68 -1.91 9.82 -6.63
CA LEU A 68 -2.14 9.90 -5.18
C LEU A 68 -1.72 11.26 -4.60
N ARG A 69 -0.62 11.86 -5.08
CA ARG A 69 -0.19 13.20 -4.65
C ARG A 69 -1.10 14.31 -5.17
N GLU A 70 -1.82 14.10 -6.27
CA GLU A 70 -2.81 15.07 -6.76
C GLU A 70 -4.11 15.02 -5.95
N HIS A 71 -4.48 13.84 -5.46
CA HIS A 71 -5.74 13.60 -4.75
C HIS A 71 -5.63 13.75 -3.23
N PHE A 72 -4.49 13.41 -2.64
CA PHE A 72 -4.27 13.36 -1.19
C PHE A 72 -3.14 14.27 -0.72
N ASP A 73 -3.31 14.82 0.47
CA ASP A 73 -2.24 15.48 1.22
C ASP A 73 -1.75 14.54 2.32
N PHE A 74 -0.54 14.01 2.15
CA PHE A 74 0.04 13.02 3.06
C PHE A 74 0.74 13.74 4.23
N PRO A 75 0.41 13.40 5.49
CA PRO A 75 1.10 13.95 6.64
C PRO A 75 2.57 13.50 6.65
N PRO A 76 3.50 14.26 7.29
CA PRO A 76 4.93 13.94 7.30
C PRO A 76 5.30 12.55 7.86
N SER A 77 4.42 11.94 8.65
CA SER A 77 4.60 10.59 9.20
C SER A 77 4.39 9.48 8.17
N ILE A 78 3.65 9.76 7.09
CA ILE A 78 3.32 8.80 6.03
C ILE A 78 4.17 9.13 4.82
N ARG A 79 4.94 8.15 4.34
CA ARG A 79 5.81 8.32 3.18
C ARG A 79 5.20 7.67 1.96
N LEU A 80 4.99 8.45 0.91
CA LEU A 80 4.65 7.96 -0.42
C LEU A 80 5.90 8.02 -1.32
N SER A 81 6.40 6.85 -1.68
CA SER A 81 7.50 6.66 -2.62
C SER A 81 7.03 6.80 -4.07
N ASP A 82 7.94 7.15 -4.98
CA ASP A 82 7.61 7.34 -6.41
C ASP A 82 7.18 6.05 -7.13
N ASP A 83 7.50 4.90 -6.55
CA ASP A 83 7.10 3.58 -7.03
C ASP A 83 5.73 3.10 -6.48
N GLY A 84 4.98 4.00 -5.84
CA GLY A 84 3.62 3.76 -5.35
C GLY A 84 3.55 3.12 -3.96
N VAL A 85 4.69 2.92 -3.28
CA VAL A 85 4.70 2.37 -1.91
C VAL A 85 4.34 3.46 -0.91
N ILE A 86 3.33 3.20 -0.08
CA ILE A 86 2.94 4.01 1.07
C ILE A 86 3.42 3.31 2.34
N LYS A 87 4.21 4.01 3.14
CA LYS A 87 4.69 3.52 4.44
C LYS A 87 4.19 4.38 5.59
N ASP A 88 3.55 3.74 6.56
CA ASP A 88 3.14 4.35 7.82
C ASP A 88 3.86 3.66 8.99
N GLY A 89 5.10 4.09 9.20
CA GLY A 89 5.99 3.52 10.21
C GLY A 89 5.42 3.54 11.63
N PRO A 90 4.83 4.66 12.12
CA PRO A 90 4.23 4.71 13.46
C PRO A 90 3.15 3.66 13.73
N ASN A 91 2.40 3.23 12.71
CA ASN A 91 1.35 2.22 12.87
C ASN A 91 1.75 0.83 12.34
N HIS A 92 3.00 0.65 11.91
CA HIS A 92 3.50 -0.58 11.30
C HIS A 92 2.58 -1.07 10.17
N PHE A 93 2.23 -0.16 9.25
CA PHE A 93 1.31 -0.45 8.15
C PHE A 93 1.84 0.05 6.81
N ASP A 94 1.85 -0.84 5.82
CA ASP A 94 2.28 -0.54 4.46
C ASP A 94 1.19 -0.86 3.43
N ILE A 95 1.12 -0.01 2.38
CA ILE A 95 0.31 -0.25 1.18
C ILE A 95 1.22 -0.24 -0.03
N TYR A 96 1.16 -1.29 -0.83
CA TYR A 96 1.97 -1.41 -2.04
C TYR A 96 1.30 -2.36 -3.04
N TYR A 97 1.88 -2.52 -4.23
CA TYR A 97 1.44 -3.55 -5.16
C TYR A 97 2.39 -4.75 -5.13
N ASP A 98 1.82 -5.92 -5.28
CA ASP A 98 2.55 -7.19 -5.33
C ASP A 98 3.34 -7.28 -6.62
N ARG A 99 4.60 -6.86 -6.57
CA ARG A 99 5.49 -6.96 -7.72
C ARG A 99 5.61 -8.42 -8.10
N PRO A 100 5.27 -8.81 -9.34
CA PRO A 100 5.57 -10.16 -9.78
C PRO A 100 7.06 -10.40 -9.56
N ALA A 101 7.38 -11.46 -8.83
CA ALA A 101 8.77 -11.84 -8.59
C ALA A 101 9.46 -11.87 -9.96
N LYS A 102 10.48 -11.02 -10.12
CA LYS A 102 11.25 -10.98 -11.36
C LYS A 102 11.73 -12.42 -11.58
N PRO A 103 11.35 -13.11 -12.68
CA PRO A 103 11.85 -14.46 -12.90
C PRO A 103 13.37 -14.35 -12.90
N PHE A 104 14.01 -15.18 -12.08
CA PHE A 104 15.46 -15.27 -12.05
C PHE A 104 15.93 -15.65 -13.47
N SER A 105 16.39 -14.67 -14.24
CA SER A 105 17.07 -14.94 -15.50
C SER A 105 18.47 -15.45 -15.16
N PHE A 106 18.68 -16.76 -15.29
CA PHE A 106 20.02 -17.34 -15.39
C PHE A 106 20.61 -16.99 -16.76
N GLU A 107 20.99 -15.74 -17.00
CA GLU A 107 22.00 -15.45 -18.02
C GLU A 107 23.36 -15.74 -17.39
N GLY A 108 23.74 -17.03 -17.42
CA GLY A 108 25.12 -17.42 -17.14
C GLY A 108 26.03 -16.82 -18.22
N PRO A 109 27.26 -16.36 -17.88
CA PRO A 109 28.20 -15.93 -18.89
C PRO A 109 28.52 -17.11 -19.80
N GLN A 110 28.10 -17.03 -21.07
CA GLN A 110 28.52 -17.94 -22.11
C GLN A 110 30.01 -17.67 -22.38
N THR A 111 30.88 -18.38 -21.67
CA THR A 111 32.31 -18.41 -21.98
C THR A 111 32.46 -19.23 -23.25
N ASP A 112 32.66 -18.55 -24.39
CA ASP A 112 33.20 -19.20 -25.59
C ASP A 112 34.56 -19.82 -25.23
N SER A 113 34.72 -21.10 -25.58
CA SER A 113 36.00 -21.83 -25.56
C SER A 113 36.30 -22.33 -26.97
#